data_AF-A0AAW4BHT0-F1
#
_entry.id   AF-A0AAW4BHT0-F1
#
_cell.length_a   1.000
_cell.length_b   1.000
_cell.length_c   1.000
_cell.angle_alpha   90.00
_cell.angle_beta   90.00
_cell.angle_gamma   90.00
#
_symmetry.space_group_name_H-M   'P 1'
#
loop_
_entity.id
_entity.type
_entity.pdbx_description
1 polymer ?
#
loop_
_entity_poly.entity_id
_entity_poly.type
_entity_poly.pdbx_seq_one_letter_code
_entity_poly.pdbx_strand_id
1 'polypeptide(L)'
;RGLTFAMLEELHQALSKPPLLLTTEKLWSAYERLNQNSQQGAGKNKGKKVSSQRQLTDIISLIRFALGLDSELKPFSEQVDAKFKQWIFRHNAQRSTAFTEQQTQWLRLIKDHIAANCAIERDDFDYSPFSDHGGLQKAWGLFAVNNPNSNGQNNELDSLLAEMNQELIA
;
A
#
# COMPACT_ATOMS: atom_id res chain seq x y z
N ARG A 1 -0.90 -9.66 14.31
CA ARG A 1 0.44 -9.59 13.68
C ARG A 1 0.22 -9.15 12.24
N GLY A 2 0.78 -8.00 11.84
CA GLY A 2 0.60 -7.46 10.49
C GLY A 2 1.47 -8.19 9.46
N LEU A 3 1.14 -8.04 8.18
CA LEU A 3 1.99 -8.48 7.07
C LEU A 3 3.21 -7.55 6.97
N THR A 4 4.41 -8.12 6.75
CA THR A 4 5.65 -7.34 6.62
C THR A 4 6.32 -7.61 5.28
N PHE A 5 7.16 -6.68 4.82
CA PHE A 5 7.95 -6.86 3.60
C PHE A 5 8.85 -8.11 3.66
N ALA A 6 9.49 -8.34 4.80
CA ALA A 6 10.35 -9.50 5.01
C ALA A 6 9.59 -10.82 4.81
N MET A 7 8.35 -10.92 5.27
CA MET A 7 7.50 -12.11 5.03
C MET A 7 7.20 -12.33 3.55
N LEU A 8 7.03 -11.25 2.77
CA LEU A 8 6.84 -11.34 1.32
C LEU A 8 8.13 -11.78 0.62
N GLU A 9 9.28 -11.28 1.06
CA GLU A 9 10.57 -11.63 0.51
C GLU A 9 10.89 -13.11 0.77
N GLU A 10 10.67 -13.60 1.98
CA GLU A 10 10.80 -15.02 2.33
C GLU A 10 9.91 -15.90 1.44
N LEU A 11 8.65 -15.51 1.25
CA LEU A 11 7.73 -16.25 0.39
C LEU A 11 8.18 -16.23 -1.08
N HIS A 12 8.59 -15.07 -1.60
CA HIS A 12 9.10 -14.95 -2.96
C HIS A 12 10.34 -15.83 -3.18
N GLN A 13 11.26 -15.85 -2.21
CA GLN A 13 12.45 -16.70 -2.27
C GLN A 13 12.07 -18.18 -2.24
N ALA A 14 11.07 -18.57 -1.44
CA ALA A 14 10.58 -19.95 -1.41
C ALA A 14 9.95 -20.37 -2.76
N LEU A 15 9.12 -19.51 -3.36
CA LEU A 15 8.47 -19.76 -4.65
C LEU A 15 9.46 -19.78 -5.83
N SER A 16 10.53 -18.99 -5.74
CA SER A 16 11.56 -18.89 -6.78
C SER A 16 12.54 -20.07 -6.81
N LYS A 17 12.48 -20.99 -5.84
CA LYS A 17 13.34 -22.18 -5.80
C LYS A 17 12.86 -23.29 -6.76
N PRO A 18 13.75 -24.22 -7.17
CA PRO A 18 13.37 -25.39 -7.95
C PRO A 18 12.32 -26.25 -7.22
N PRO A 19 11.49 -27.02 -7.96
CA PRO A 19 11.52 -27.22 -9.41
C PRO A 19 10.69 -26.18 -10.20
N LEU A 20 9.87 -25.36 -9.53
CA LEU A 20 8.85 -24.54 -10.21
C LEU A 20 9.36 -23.14 -10.62
N LEU A 21 10.38 -22.59 -9.93
CA LEU A 21 11.02 -21.30 -10.27
C LEU A 21 9.99 -20.18 -10.53
N LEU A 22 9.00 -20.05 -9.62
CA LEU A 22 7.83 -19.19 -9.77
C LEU A 22 8.15 -17.78 -9.28
N THR A 23 8.60 -16.93 -10.21
CA THR A 23 8.76 -15.50 -9.96
C THR A 23 7.41 -14.79 -10.00
N THR A 24 7.32 -13.60 -9.39
CA THR A 24 6.12 -12.75 -9.43
C THR A 24 5.61 -12.54 -10.86
N GLU A 25 6.51 -12.27 -11.81
CA GLU A 25 6.19 -12.09 -13.23
C GLU A 25 5.57 -13.34 -13.87
N LYS A 26 6.12 -14.53 -13.56
CA LYS A 26 5.63 -15.81 -14.11
C LYS A 26 4.24 -16.13 -13.56
N LEU A 27 4.05 -15.95 -12.26
CA LEU A 27 2.75 -16.16 -11.61
C LEU A 27 1.71 -15.22 -12.19
N TRP A 28 2.03 -13.93 -12.27
CA TRP A 28 1.15 -12.92 -12.85
C TRP A 28 0.75 -13.27 -14.28
N SER A 29 1.74 -13.57 -15.12
CA SER A 29 1.50 -13.96 -16.52
C SER A 29 0.64 -15.21 -16.64
N ALA A 30 0.81 -16.20 -15.75
CA ALA A 30 0.01 -17.41 -15.74
C ALA A 30 -1.45 -17.12 -15.36
N TYR A 31 -1.68 -16.31 -14.32
CA TYR A 31 -3.02 -15.91 -13.91
C TYR A 31 -3.73 -15.03 -14.96
N GLU A 32 -3.02 -14.09 -15.61
CA GLU A 32 -3.60 -13.32 -16.72
C GLU A 32 -4.07 -14.23 -17.86
N ARG A 33 -3.27 -15.24 -18.24
CA ARG A 33 -3.65 -16.21 -19.28
C ARG A 33 -4.83 -17.09 -18.88
N LEU A 34 -4.85 -17.59 -17.64
CA LEU A 34 -5.97 -18.39 -17.14
C LEU A 34 -7.27 -17.57 -17.11
N ASN A 35 -7.18 -16.31 -16.68
CA ASN A 35 -8.36 -15.45 -16.57
C ASN A 35 -8.91 -15.07 -17.96
N GLN A 36 -8.03 -14.81 -18.94
CA GLN A 36 -8.43 -14.59 -20.34
C GLN A 36 -9.17 -15.79 -20.96
N ASN A 37 -8.84 -17.01 -20.54
CA ASN A 37 -9.42 -18.25 -21.07
C ASN A 37 -10.69 -18.70 -20.32
N SER A 38 -11.04 -18.07 -19.20
CA SER A 38 -12.25 -18.41 -18.43
C SER A 38 -13.47 -17.64 -18.95
N GLN A 39 -14.64 -18.29 -19.06
CA GLN A 39 -15.88 -17.62 -19.48
C GLN A 39 -16.35 -16.53 -18.50
N GLN A 40 -15.82 -16.50 -17.28
CA GLN A 40 -16.05 -15.43 -16.28
C GLN A 40 -15.10 -14.23 -16.43
N GLY A 41 -14.03 -14.34 -17.23
CA GLY A 41 -12.96 -13.35 -17.36
C GLY A 41 -12.95 -12.55 -18.67
N ALA A 42 -13.99 -12.67 -19.51
CA ALA A 42 -14.03 -12.08 -20.85
C ALA A 42 -14.06 -10.53 -20.91
N GLY A 43 -14.10 -9.84 -19.77
CA GLY A 43 -14.00 -8.38 -19.75
C GLY A 43 -13.64 -7.86 -18.38
N LYS A 44 -12.37 -7.44 -18.21
CA LYS A 44 -11.96 -6.31 -17.36
C LYS A 44 -10.45 -6.02 -17.38
N ASN A 45 -9.60 -7.01 -17.74
CA ASN A 45 -8.14 -6.82 -17.88
C ASN A 45 -7.67 -6.69 -19.34
N LYS A 46 -8.54 -6.28 -20.28
CA LYS A 46 -8.15 -6.03 -21.67
C LYS A 46 -7.43 -4.68 -21.78
N GLY A 47 -6.10 -4.72 -21.77
CA GLY A 47 -5.28 -3.66 -22.38
C GLY A 47 -4.45 -2.78 -21.46
N LYS A 48 -4.44 -2.98 -20.14
CA LYS A 48 -3.46 -2.28 -19.29
C LYS A 48 -2.14 -3.03 -19.34
N LYS A 49 -1.28 -2.63 -20.28
CA LYS A 49 0.14 -2.96 -20.27
C LYS A 49 0.74 -2.24 -19.06
N VAL A 50 0.63 -2.85 -17.88
CA VAL A 50 1.21 -2.30 -16.65
C VAL A 50 2.73 -2.28 -16.84
N SER A 51 3.35 -1.18 -16.41
CA SER A 51 4.75 -0.87 -16.63
C SER A 51 5.67 -2.03 -16.24
N SER A 52 6.79 -2.09 -16.96
CA SER A 52 7.75 -3.18 -17.16
C SER A 52 8.42 -3.82 -15.92
N GLN A 53 7.91 -3.63 -14.69
CA GLN A 53 8.45 -4.21 -13.47
C GLN A 53 7.34 -4.39 -12.44
N ARG A 54 6.90 -5.62 -12.19
CA ARG A 54 5.99 -5.95 -11.09
C ARG A 54 6.66 -5.69 -9.75
N GLN A 55 5.89 -5.25 -8.76
CA GLN A 55 6.40 -5.04 -7.41
C GLN A 55 6.33 -6.36 -6.64
N LEU A 56 7.22 -6.55 -5.66
CA LEU A 56 7.17 -7.73 -4.78
C LEU A 56 5.80 -7.86 -4.08
N THR A 57 5.19 -6.72 -3.78
CA THR A 57 3.88 -6.61 -3.13
C THR A 57 2.73 -7.16 -3.97
N ASP A 58 2.90 -7.31 -5.29
CA ASP A 58 1.91 -7.97 -6.16
C ASP A 58 1.71 -9.45 -5.83
N ILE A 59 2.63 -10.07 -5.07
CA ILE A 59 2.44 -11.41 -4.50
C ILE A 59 1.19 -11.46 -3.60
N ILE A 60 0.87 -10.37 -2.89
CA ILE A 60 -0.35 -10.28 -2.07
C ILE A 60 -1.58 -10.46 -2.96
N SER A 61 -1.65 -9.70 -4.07
CA SER A 61 -2.76 -9.79 -5.02
C SER A 61 -2.91 -11.20 -5.59
N LEU A 62 -1.79 -11.86 -5.91
CA LEU A 62 -1.79 -13.23 -6.40
C LEU A 62 -2.36 -14.22 -5.38
N ILE A 63 -1.92 -14.14 -4.12
CA ILE A 63 -2.40 -15.03 -3.04
C ILE A 63 -3.87 -14.81 -2.78
N ARG A 64 -4.31 -13.55 -2.64
CA ARG A 64 -5.71 -13.23 -2.36
C ARG A 64 -6.63 -13.68 -3.49
N PHE A 65 -6.22 -13.48 -4.73
CA PHE A 65 -6.94 -14.00 -5.89
C PHE A 65 -6.99 -15.53 -5.91
N ALA A 66 -5.86 -16.21 -5.64
CA ALA A 66 -5.79 -17.66 -5.58
C ALA A 66 -6.68 -18.28 -4.49
N LEU A 67 -6.82 -17.59 -3.36
CA LEU A 67 -7.70 -17.97 -2.26
C LEU A 67 -9.17 -17.59 -2.48
N GLY A 68 -9.50 -16.93 -3.60
CA GLY A 68 -10.85 -16.46 -3.90
C GLY A 68 -11.32 -15.28 -3.03
N LEU A 69 -10.41 -14.61 -2.32
CA LEU A 69 -10.71 -13.42 -1.52
C LEU A 69 -10.96 -12.20 -2.42
N ASP A 70 -10.25 -12.12 -3.53
CA ASP A 70 -10.45 -11.09 -4.55
C ASP A 70 -11.00 -11.74 -5.82
N SER A 71 -12.08 -11.17 -6.37
CA SER A 71 -12.74 -11.66 -7.59
C SER A 71 -12.03 -11.27 -8.88
N GLU A 72 -11.08 -10.34 -8.80
CA GLU A 72 -10.34 -9.81 -9.94
C GLU A 72 -8.87 -9.60 -9.57
N LEU A 73 -7.95 -10.05 -10.43
CA LEU A 73 -6.53 -9.82 -10.24
C LEU A 73 -6.15 -8.40 -10.69
N LYS A 74 -5.73 -7.56 -9.73
CA LYS A 74 -5.24 -6.19 -9.93
C LYS A 74 -3.95 -5.93 -9.14
N PRO A 75 -3.03 -5.08 -9.64
CA PRO A 75 -1.80 -4.76 -8.93
C PRO A 75 -2.07 -4.27 -7.51
N PHE A 76 -1.23 -4.63 -6.55
CA PHE A 76 -1.44 -4.28 -5.14
C PHE A 76 -1.51 -2.76 -4.94
N SER A 77 -0.67 -2.02 -5.66
CA SER A 77 -0.67 -0.55 -5.66
C SER A 77 -2.01 0.05 -6.11
N GLU A 78 -2.69 -0.53 -7.09
CA GLU A 78 -4.02 -0.06 -7.52
C GLU A 78 -5.08 -0.28 -6.43
N GLN A 79 -4.95 -1.35 -5.64
CA GLN A 79 -5.85 -1.62 -4.52
C GLN A 79 -5.61 -0.63 -3.37
N VAL A 80 -4.35 -0.40 -3.02
CA VAL A 80 -3.94 0.59 -2.01
C VAL A 80 -4.42 1.99 -2.41
N ASP A 81 -4.30 2.38 -3.68
CA ASP A 81 -4.81 3.65 -4.20
C ASP A 81 -6.32 3.81 -4.02
N ALA A 82 -7.09 2.77 -4.35
CA ALA A 82 -8.54 2.79 -4.21
C ALA A 82 -8.96 2.96 -2.74
N LYS A 83 -8.31 2.23 -1.84
CA LYS A 83 -8.55 2.33 -0.39
C LYS A 83 -8.13 3.67 0.17
N PHE A 84 -6.99 4.21 -0.24
CA PHE A 84 -6.53 5.52 0.20
C PHE A 84 -7.50 6.63 -0.19
N LYS A 85 -8.07 6.58 -1.40
CA LYS A 85 -9.09 7.56 -1.83
C LYS A 85 -10.32 7.53 -0.92
N GLN A 86 -10.79 6.33 -0.54
CA GLN A 86 -11.92 6.19 0.38
C GLN A 86 -11.56 6.68 1.79
N TRP A 87 -10.38 6.27 2.27
CA TRP A 87 -9.85 6.62 3.58
C TRP A 87 -9.71 8.14 3.77
N ILE A 88 -9.03 8.83 2.84
CA ILE A 88 -8.80 10.28 2.95
C ILE A 88 -10.10 11.08 2.80
N PHE A 89 -11.03 10.61 1.95
CA PHE A 89 -12.34 11.24 1.81
C PHE A 89 -13.15 11.13 3.10
N ARG A 90 -13.17 9.94 3.71
CA ARG A 90 -13.84 9.70 5.01
C ARG A 90 -13.26 10.60 6.11
N HIS A 91 -11.93 10.68 6.22
CA HIS A 91 -11.26 11.55 7.19
C HIS A 91 -11.61 13.02 6.98
N ASN A 92 -11.50 13.53 5.75
CA ASN A 92 -11.82 14.93 5.45
C ASN A 92 -13.31 15.27 5.70
N ALA A 93 -14.22 14.30 5.57
CA ALA A 93 -15.64 14.48 5.88
C ALA A 93 -15.96 14.47 7.38
N GLN A 94 -15.15 13.80 8.20
CA GLN A 94 -15.39 13.65 9.65
C GLN A 94 -14.65 14.69 10.50
N ARG A 95 -13.62 15.34 9.95
CA ARG A 95 -12.83 16.37 10.63
C ARG A 95 -13.49 17.74 10.53
N SER A 96 -13.29 18.58 11.54
CA SER A 96 -13.70 19.99 11.51
C SER A 96 -12.96 20.79 10.43
N THR A 97 -11.73 20.39 10.13
CA THR A 97 -10.89 20.97 9.08
C THR A 97 -10.25 19.84 8.30
N ALA A 98 -10.42 19.86 6.98
CA ALA A 98 -9.78 18.90 6.10
C ALA A 98 -8.25 18.99 6.20
N PHE A 99 -7.55 17.93 5.81
CA PHE A 99 -6.10 17.95 5.69
C PHE A 99 -5.67 19.10 4.77
N THR A 100 -4.62 19.81 5.20
CA THR A 100 -3.95 20.80 4.35
C THR A 100 -3.32 20.13 3.13
N GLU A 101 -2.95 20.93 2.12
CA GLU A 101 -2.23 20.44 0.94
C GLU A 101 -0.93 19.72 1.34
N GLN A 102 -0.17 20.29 2.27
CA GLN A 102 1.08 19.71 2.74
C GLN A 102 0.85 18.39 3.49
N GLN A 103 -0.13 18.32 4.40
CA GLN A 103 -0.50 17.06 5.05
C GLN A 103 -0.94 16.00 4.03
N THR A 104 -1.73 16.41 3.04
CA THR A 104 -2.19 15.52 1.96
C THR A 104 -1.03 14.98 1.13
N GLN A 105 -0.01 15.80 0.83
CA GLN A 105 1.19 15.35 0.14
C GLN A 105 1.93 14.28 0.95
N TRP A 106 2.11 14.50 2.26
CA TRP A 106 2.75 13.52 3.15
C TRP A 106 1.96 12.20 3.20
N LEU A 107 0.64 12.26 3.32
CA LEU A 107 -0.22 11.07 3.29
C LEU A 107 -0.11 10.29 1.97
N ARG A 108 0.10 10.99 0.84
CA ARG A 108 0.35 10.33 -0.46
C ARG A 108 1.70 9.62 -0.48
N LEU A 109 2.77 10.24 0.02
CA LEU A 109 4.09 9.61 0.13
C LEU A 109 4.03 8.37 1.02
N ILE A 110 3.32 8.45 2.15
CA ILE A 110 3.10 7.31 3.05
C ILE A 110 2.36 6.18 2.32
N LYS A 111 1.27 6.51 1.61
CA LYS A 111 0.53 5.54 0.78
C LYS A 111 1.43 4.90 -0.28
N ASP A 112 2.23 5.67 -1.00
CA ASP A 112 3.15 5.16 -2.03
C ASP A 112 4.17 4.20 -1.42
N HIS A 113 4.71 4.53 -0.24
CA HIS A 113 5.61 3.66 0.51
C HIS A 113 4.91 2.36 0.94
N ILE A 114 3.68 2.42 1.48
CA ILE A 114 2.90 1.23 1.84
C ILE A 114 2.59 0.36 0.62
N ALA A 115 2.30 0.97 -0.54
CA ALA A 115 2.07 0.22 -1.78
C ALA A 115 3.33 -0.57 -2.22
N ALA A 116 4.52 -0.03 -1.97
CA ALA A 116 5.79 -0.64 -2.32
C ALA A 116 6.34 -1.62 -1.27
N ASN A 117 6.06 -1.40 0.02
CA ASN A 117 6.69 -2.12 1.13
C ASN A 117 5.70 -2.82 2.08
N CYS A 118 4.39 -2.66 1.87
CA CYS A 118 3.31 -3.23 2.69
C CYS A 118 3.24 -2.75 4.13
N ALA A 119 4.07 -1.81 4.56
CA ALA A 119 3.92 -1.12 5.82
C ALA A 119 4.72 0.16 5.76
N ILE A 120 4.52 1.02 6.74
CA ILE A 120 5.43 2.11 7.08
C ILE A 120 5.69 2.09 8.59
N GLU A 121 6.94 2.30 8.96
CA GLU A 121 7.42 2.45 10.32
C GLU A 121 8.10 3.81 10.49
N ARG A 122 8.45 4.20 11.73
CA ARG A 122 9.08 5.51 11.96
C ARG A 122 10.46 5.60 11.31
N ASP A 123 11.21 4.50 11.32
CA ASP A 123 12.56 4.44 10.78
C ASP A 123 12.58 4.65 9.25
N ASP A 124 11.46 4.41 8.56
CA ASP A 124 11.35 4.68 7.12
C ASP A 124 11.48 6.17 6.79
N PHE A 125 11.20 7.06 7.75
CA PHE A 125 11.30 8.51 7.56
C PHE A 125 12.75 9.02 7.47
N ASP A 126 13.72 8.18 7.82
CA ASP A 126 15.15 8.48 7.69
C ASP A 126 15.66 8.29 6.24
N TYR A 127 14.84 7.69 5.38
CA TYR A 127 15.17 7.40 3.98
C TYR A 127 14.35 8.23 2.99
N SER A 128 14.85 8.33 1.76
CA SER A 128 14.16 9.01 0.65
C SER A 128 12.85 8.26 0.31
N PRO A 129 11.74 8.97 0.00
CA PRO A 129 11.65 10.42 -0.20
C PRO A 129 11.40 11.24 1.07
N PHE A 130 11.19 10.61 2.23
CA PHE A 130 10.81 11.32 3.44
C PHE A 130 11.93 12.20 3.99
N SER A 131 13.18 11.70 4.02
CA SER A 131 14.33 12.48 4.47
C SER A 131 14.56 13.73 3.61
N ASP A 132 14.32 13.63 2.30
CA ASP A 132 14.38 14.77 1.36
C ASP A 132 13.32 15.85 1.67
N HIS A 133 12.22 15.47 2.33
CA HIS A 133 11.16 16.38 2.75
C HIS A 133 11.31 16.84 4.22
N GLY A 134 12.43 16.55 4.88
CA GLY A 134 12.71 16.92 6.28
C GLY A 134 12.41 15.83 7.31
N GLY A 135 12.15 14.60 6.87
CA GLY A 135 12.07 13.40 7.70
C GLY A 135 10.97 13.41 8.76
N LEU A 136 11.15 12.58 9.78
CA LEU A 136 10.15 12.33 10.81
C LEU A 136 9.77 13.62 11.54
N GLN A 137 10.75 14.49 11.85
CA GLN A 137 10.50 15.74 12.57
C GLN A 137 9.55 16.66 11.80
N LYS A 138 9.70 16.75 10.46
CA LYS A 138 8.80 17.57 9.63
C LYS A 138 7.38 16.99 9.64
N ALA A 139 7.24 15.68 9.45
CA ALA A 139 5.94 15.01 9.52
C ALA A 139 5.29 15.24 10.89
N TRP A 140 6.06 15.07 11.97
CA TRP A 140 5.59 15.28 13.33
C TRP A 140 5.07 16.71 13.53
N GLY A 141 5.81 17.73 13.07
CA GLY A 141 5.33 19.11 13.14
C GLY A 141 4.04 19.37 12.34
N LEU A 142 3.83 18.68 11.22
CA LEU A 142 2.65 18.85 10.36
C LEU A 142 1.37 18.25 10.93
N PHE A 143 1.49 17.18 11.71
CA PHE A 143 0.35 16.46 12.31
C PHE A 143 0.21 16.73 13.82
N ALA A 144 0.90 17.73 14.33
CA ALA A 144 0.66 18.23 15.69
C ALA A 144 -0.79 18.73 15.81
N VAL A 145 -1.53 18.20 16.78
CA VAL A 145 -2.93 18.59 16.99
C VAL A 145 -2.93 20.01 17.58
N ASN A 146 -3.53 20.98 16.90
CA ASN A 146 -3.91 22.27 17.48
C ASN A 146 -5.05 22.06 18.51
N ASN A 147 -4.79 21.29 19.55
CA ASN A 147 -5.67 21.17 20.71
C ASN A 147 -5.11 22.10 21.79
N PRO A 148 -5.78 23.22 22.09
CA PRO A 148 -5.30 24.19 23.08
C PRO A 148 -5.18 23.62 24.51
N ASN A 149 -5.68 22.41 24.77
CA ASN A 149 -5.57 21.71 26.06
C ASN A 149 -4.59 20.53 26.05
N SER A 150 -3.79 20.34 24.99
CA SER A 150 -2.77 19.30 24.95
C SER A 150 -1.41 19.86 25.36
N ASN A 151 -0.68 19.10 26.17
CA ASN A 151 0.59 19.50 26.80
C ASN A 151 1.77 19.50 25.81
N GLY A 152 1.55 19.84 24.54
CA GLY A 152 2.56 19.77 23.48
C GLY A 152 2.94 18.34 23.04
N GLN A 153 2.22 17.31 23.51
CA GLN A 153 2.51 15.89 23.26
C GLN A 153 1.49 15.20 22.33
N ASN A 154 0.39 15.85 21.95
CA ASN A 154 -0.64 15.21 21.13
C ASN A 154 -0.39 15.46 19.64
N ASN A 155 0.10 14.42 18.97
CA ASN A 155 0.28 14.34 17.53
C ASN A 155 -0.57 13.19 16.99
N GLU A 156 -1.25 13.38 15.85
CA GLU A 156 -2.05 12.32 15.22
C GLU A 156 -1.26 11.40 14.28
N LEU A 157 0.01 11.70 13.99
CA LEU A 157 0.84 10.97 13.03
C LEU A 157 0.84 9.47 13.31
N ASP A 158 1.17 9.04 14.53
CA ASP A 158 1.27 7.62 14.85
C ASP A 158 -0.06 6.88 14.68
N SER A 159 -1.18 7.53 15.05
CA SER A 159 -2.51 6.95 14.81
C SER A 159 -2.83 6.85 13.32
N LEU A 160 -2.45 7.84 12.52
CA LEU A 160 -2.64 7.79 11.06
C LEU A 160 -1.78 6.72 10.41
N LEU A 161 -0.52 6.56 10.83
CA LEU A 161 0.36 5.49 10.33
C LEU A 161 -0.22 4.11 10.66
N ALA A 162 -0.67 3.91 11.90
CA ALA A 162 -1.29 2.65 12.32
C ALA A 162 -2.58 2.35 11.52
N GLU A 163 -3.46 3.34 11.37
CA GLU A 163 -4.70 3.20 10.60
C GLU A 163 -4.42 2.92 9.12
N MET A 164 -3.48 3.63 8.49
CA MET A 164 -3.11 3.41 7.10
C MET A 164 -2.49 2.03 6.88
N ASN A 165 -1.59 1.58 7.76
CA ASN A 165 -1.03 0.22 7.71
C ASN A 165 -2.12 -0.86 7.81
N GLN A 166 -3.20 -0.61 8.55
CA GLN A 166 -4.29 -1.56 8.67
C GLN A 166 -5.23 -1.49 7.47
N GLU A 167 -5.78 -0.32 7.17
CA GLU A 167 -6.89 -0.18 6.24
C GLU A 167 -6.47 -0.24 4.78
N LEU A 168 -5.25 0.20 4.43
CA LEU A 168 -4.80 0.19 3.05
C LEU A 168 -4.44 -1.23 2.56
N ILE A 169 -4.20 -2.16 3.50
CA ILE A 169 -3.79 -3.53 3.19
C ILE A 169 -4.97 -4.51 3.28
N ALA A 170 -5.93 -4.27 4.18
CA ALA A 170 -7.04 -5.17 4.53
C ALA A 170 -7.86 -5.77 3.37
#